data_AF-A0A485AYV3-F1
#
_entry.id   AF-A0A485AYV3-F1
#
_cell.length_a   1.000
_cell.length_b   1.000
_cell.length_c   1.000
_cell.angle_alpha   90.00
_cell.angle_beta   90.00
_cell.angle_gamma   90.00
#
_symmetry.space_group_name_H-M   'P 1'
#
loop_
_entity.id
_entity.type
_entity.pdbx_description
1 polymer ?
#
loop_
_entity_poly.entity_id
_entity_poly.type
_entity_poly.pdbx_seq_one_letter_code
_entity_poly.pdbx_strand_id
1 'polypeptide(L)'
;MEYFVSYYDYYQPEAYVPSSDTFIEKDASVNEHIEQMRLSATKALLERRDVVVVASVSAIYGLGDPDLYLKMMLHLTTGMLIDQRAILRRLAELQYTRNDSGLPARHLPRAR
;
A
#
# COMPACT_ATOMS: atom_id res chain seq x y z
N MET A 1 5.14 14.42 8.65
CA MET A 1 3.74 14.27 9.11
C MET A 1 3.07 13.38 8.09
N GLU A 2 2.42 12.31 8.55
CA GLU A 2 1.81 11.28 7.68
C GLU A 2 0.29 11.22 7.91
N TYR A 3 -0.43 10.61 6.97
CA TYR A 3 -1.89 10.46 7.03
C TYR A 3 -2.31 9.00 6.93
N PHE A 4 -3.26 8.60 7.77
CA PHE A 4 -3.79 7.23 7.80
C PHE A 4 -5.33 7.23 7.89
N VAL A 5 -5.99 7.27 6.74
CA VAL A 5 -7.44 7.31 6.63
C VAL A 5 -7.94 6.18 5.74
N SER A 6 -9.26 5.97 5.67
CA SER A 6 -9.84 4.97 4.76
C SER A 6 -9.43 5.26 3.33
N TYR A 7 -8.93 4.25 2.61
CA TYR A 7 -8.61 4.35 1.18
C TYR A 7 -9.83 4.16 0.28
N TYR A 8 -11.02 3.93 0.85
CA TYR A 8 -12.24 3.83 0.07
C TYR A 8 -12.88 5.20 -0.13
N ASP A 9 -13.03 5.63 -1.39
CA ASP A 9 -13.84 6.79 -1.76
C ASP A 9 -15.34 6.46 -1.66
N TYR A 10 -15.70 5.21 -1.94
CA TYR A 10 -17.04 4.65 -1.76
C TYR A 10 -16.92 3.24 -1.18
N TYR A 11 -17.78 2.92 -0.21
CA TYR A 11 -17.81 1.59 0.41
C TYR A 11 -19.24 1.18 0.77
N GLN A 12 -19.72 0.11 0.15
CA GLN A 12 -20.94 -0.60 0.47
C GLN A 12 -20.58 -1.97 1.05
N PRO A 13 -20.93 -2.26 2.31
CA PRO A 13 -20.71 -3.57 2.89
C PRO A 13 -21.68 -4.59 2.29
N GLU A 14 -21.27 -5.85 2.33
CA GLU A 14 -22.17 -6.98 2.08
C GLU A 14 -23.20 -7.06 3.21
N ALA A 15 -24.48 -7.18 2.86
CA ALA A 15 -25.55 -7.26 3.84
C ALA A 15 -26.72 -8.09 3.31
N TYR A 16 -27.36 -8.84 4.20
CA TYR A 16 -28.65 -9.47 3.91
C TYR A 16 -29.75 -8.74 4.67
N VAL A 17 -30.81 -8.35 3.95
CA VAL A 17 -31.97 -7.64 4.49
C VAL A 17 -33.14 -8.61 4.59
N PRO A 18 -33.46 -9.15 5.79
CA PRO A 18 -34.46 -10.22 5.93
C PRO A 18 -35.88 -9.78 5.58
N SER A 19 -36.22 -8.50 5.80
CA SER A 19 -37.56 -7.98 5.55
C SER A 19 -37.96 -7.95 4.08
N SER A 20 -36.98 -7.87 3.17
CA SER A 20 -37.20 -7.81 1.73
C SER A 20 -36.54 -8.99 0.99
N ASP A 21 -36.04 -9.98 1.74
CA ASP A 21 -35.26 -11.11 1.23
C ASP A 21 -34.19 -10.69 0.21
N THR A 22 -33.52 -9.56 0.50
CA THR A 22 -32.58 -8.94 -0.43
C THR A 22 -31.16 -9.15 0.05
N PHE A 23 -30.34 -9.72 -0.82
CA PHE A 23 -28.90 -9.76 -0.64
C PHE A 23 -28.26 -8.56 -1.34
N ILE A 24 -27.50 -7.78 -0.59
CA ILE A 24 -26.76 -6.62 -1.05
C ILE A 24 -25.30 -7.05 -1.16
N GLU A 25 -24.80 -7.11 -2.39
CA GLU A 25 -23.40 -7.41 -2.66
C GLU A 25 -22.49 -6.28 -2.19
N LYS A 26 -21.26 -6.65 -1.82
CA LYS A 26 -20.20 -5.71 -1.54
C LYS A 26 -19.84 -4.95 -2.81
N ASP A 27 -19.79 -3.63 -2.72
CA ASP A 27 -19.26 -2.76 -3.76
C ASP A 27 -18.35 -1.69 -3.13
N ALA A 28 -17.25 -1.37 -3.79
CA ALA A 28 -16.30 -0.40 -3.26
C ALA A 28 -15.44 0.23 -4.36
N SER A 29 -15.10 1.50 -4.16
CA SER A 29 -14.13 2.24 -4.97
C SER A 29 -12.92 2.61 -4.13
N VAL A 30 -11.72 2.29 -4.63
CA VAL A 30 -10.45 2.51 -3.95
C VAL A 30 -9.73 3.72 -4.53
N ASN A 31 -9.19 4.55 -3.64
CA ASN A 31 -8.34 5.67 -3.97
C ASN A 31 -6.86 5.29 -3.81
N GLU A 32 -6.19 5.12 -4.94
CA GLU A 32 -4.76 4.73 -4.98
C GLU A 32 -3.86 5.75 -4.26
N HIS A 33 -4.21 7.04 -4.29
CA HIS A 33 -3.41 8.06 -3.63
C HIS A 33 -3.48 7.96 -2.10
N ILE A 34 -4.67 7.69 -1.55
CA ILE A 34 -4.84 7.46 -0.12
C ILE A 34 -4.13 6.17 0.32
N GLU A 35 -4.21 5.11 -0.50
CA GLU A 35 -3.49 3.88 -0.20
C GLU A 35 -1.98 4.10 -0.17
N GLN A 36 -1.44 4.86 -1.12
CA GLN A 36 -0.03 5.24 -1.11
C GLN A 36 0.36 6.04 0.15
N MET A 37 -0.50 6.94 0.63
CA MET A 37 -0.26 7.65 1.90
C MET A 37 -0.27 6.70 3.11
N ARG A 38 -1.16 5.70 3.14
CA ARG A 38 -1.18 4.69 4.21
C ARG A 38 0.11 3.88 4.23
N LEU A 39 0.60 3.46 3.06
CA LEU A 39 1.88 2.76 2.91
C LEU A 39 3.08 3.62 3.35
N SER A 40 3.03 4.93 3.07
CA SER A 40 4.02 5.90 3.57
C SER A 40 4.02 5.97 5.09
N ALA A 41 2.83 6.08 5.70
CA ALA A 41 2.67 6.18 7.14
C ALA A 41 3.20 4.93 7.88
N THR A 42 2.87 3.73 7.40
CA THR A 42 3.35 2.48 8.01
C THR A 42 4.86 2.33 7.87
N LYS A 43 5.41 2.64 6.69
CA LYS A 43 6.86 2.65 6.46
C LYS A 43 7.58 3.62 7.39
N ALA A 44 7.09 4.85 7.51
CA ALA A 44 7.69 5.87 8.37
C ALA A 44 7.74 5.41 9.83
N LEU A 45 6.65 4.82 10.35
CA LEU A 45 6.59 4.28 11.71
C LEU A 45 7.58 3.14 11.96
N LEU A 46 7.90 2.33 10.94
CA LEU A 46 8.86 1.23 11.05
C LEU A 46 10.32 1.72 10.96
N GLU A 47 10.60 2.74 10.14
CA GLU A 47 11.96 3.22 9.89
C GLU A 47 12.44 4.28 10.91
N ARG A 48 11.51 5.05 11.51
CA ARG A 48 11.85 6.26 12.28
C ARG A 48 11.01 6.41 13.55
N ARG A 49 11.60 7.04 14.58
CA ARG A 49 10.91 7.36 15.84
C ARG A 49 10.28 8.75 15.87
N ASP A 50 10.64 9.63 14.96
CA ASP A 50 10.18 11.02 14.88
C ASP A 50 9.02 11.19 13.89
N VAL A 51 7.95 10.40 14.09
CA VAL A 51 6.81 10.34 13.17
C VAL A 51 5.52 10.70 13.91
N VAL A 52 4.76 11.61 13.29
CA VAL A 52 3.39 11.96 13.71
C VAL A 52 2.45 11.56 12.58
N VAL A 53 1.47 10.73 12.92
CA VAL A 53 0.43 10.24 11.99
C VAL A 53 -0.91 10.84 12.40
N VAL A 54 -1.60 11.51 11.47
CA VAL A 54 -3.00 11.90 11.64
C VAL A 54 -3.87 10.79 11.07
N ALA A 55 -4.65 10.14 11.93
CA ALA A 55 -5.41 8.96 11.56
C ALA A 55 -6.91 9.07 11.83
N SER A 56 -7.70 8.39 11.01
CA SER A 56 -9.12 8.13 11.31
C SER A 56 -9.29 6.81 12.07
N VAL A 57 -10.55 6.44 12.37
CA VAL A 57 -10.92 5.14 12.94
C VAL A 57 -10.36 3.95 12.13
N SER A 58 -9.97 4.16 10.87
CA SER A 58 -9.25 3.14 10.09
C SER A 58 -8.01 2.56 10.78
N ALA A 59 -7.38 3.28 11.73
CA ALA A 59 -6.20 2.82 12.47
C ALA A 59 -6.46 1.64 13.42
N ILE A 60 -7.72 1.41 13.83
CA ILE A 60 -8.09 0.25 14.67
C ILE A 60 -8.49 -0.97 13.84
N TYR A 61 -8.60 -0.82 12.51
CA TYR A 61 -8.84 -1.94 11.61
C TYR A 61 -7.51 -2.59 11.24
N GLY A 62 -7.44 -3.91 11.40
CA GLY A 62 -6.20 -4.68 11.32
C GLY A 62 -5.43 -4.43 10.02
N LEU A 63 -4.17 -4.00 10.17
CA LEU A 63 -3.22 -3.73 9.09
C LEU A 63 -2.46 -4.98 8.61
N GLY A 64 -2.81 -6.17 9.11
CA GLY A 64 -1.98 -7.36 8.99
C GLY A 64 -0.82 -7.38 9.98
N ASP A 65 -0.06 -8.46 9.96
CA ASP A 65 1.11 -8.64 10.83
C ASP A 65 2.28 -7.74 10.38
N PRO A 66 2.84 -6.89 11.26
CA PRO A 66 4.00 -6.05 10.94
C PRO A 66 5.19 -6.85 10.37
N ASP A 67 5.41 -8.07 10.85
CA ASP A 67 6.52 -8.92 10.38
C ASP A 67 6.30 -9.42 8.95
N LEU A 68 5.04 -9.62 8.55
CA LEU A 68 4.68 -9.92 7.16
C LEU A 68 4.92 -8.69 6.27
N TYR A 69 4.61 -7.49 6.75
CA TYR A 69 4.87 -6.26 6.00
C TYR A 69 6.36 -6.02 5.77
N LEU A 70 7.20 -6.24 6.81
CA LEU A 70 8.65 -6.16 6.69
C LEU A 70 9.20 -7.19 5.67
N LYS A 71 8.63 -8.39 5.64
CA LYS A 71 8.96 -9.42 4.64
C LYS A 71 8.50 -9.05 3.23
N MET A 72 7.62 -8.06 3.06
CA MET A 72 7.21 -7.56 1.75
C MET A 72 8.11 -6.43 1.23
N MET A 73 9.15 -6.02 1.97
CA MET A 73 10.09 -5.01 1.51
C MET A 73 11.31 -5.62 0.83
N LEU A 74 11.71 -5.03 -0.30
CA LEU A 74 13.00 -5.28 -0.93
C LEU A 74 13.99 -4.19 -0.48
N HIS A 75 14.93 -4.54 0.40
CA HIS A 75 16.02 -3.64 0.77
C HIS A 75 17.18 -3.75 -0.22
N LEU A 76 17.58 -2.60 -0.77
CA LEU A 76 18.77 -2.44 -1.62
C LEU A 76 19.63 -1.34 -1.04
N THR A 77 20.95 -1.58 -0.96
CA THR A 77 21.93 -0.58 -0.51
C THR A 77 23.00 -0.38 -1.57
N THR A 78 23.57 0.82 -1.65
CA THR A 78 24.68 1.12 -2.58
C THR A 78 25.88 0.22 -2.26
N GLY A 79 26.42 -0.45 -3.27
CA GLY A 79 27.52 -1.41 -3.12
C GLY A 79 27.10 -2.86 -2.85
N MET A 80 25.80 -3.14 -2.74
CA MET A 80 25.29 -4.51 -2.62
C MET A 80 25.50 -5.27 -3.94
N LEU A 81 26.16 -6.43 -3.86
CA LEU A 81 26.28 -7.37 -4.98
C LEU A 81 25.06 -8.28 -5.00
N ILE A 82 24.10 -7.97 -5.88
CA ILE A 82 22.87 -8.75 -6.05
C ILE A 82 22.62 -9.01 -7.53
N ASP A 83 22.18 -10.22 -7.86
CA ASP A 83 21.87 -10.61 -9.23
C ASP A 83 20.57 -9.96 -9.71
N GLN A 84 20.54 -9.49 -10.96
CA GLN A 84 19.37 -8.83 -11.54
C GLN A 84 18.16 -9.77 -11.56
N ARG A 85 18.33 -11.07 -11.83
CA ARG A 85 17.22 -12.02 -11.85
C ARG A 85 16.73 -12.36 -10.45
N ALA A 86 17.55 -12.18 -9.43
CA ALA A 86 17.12 -12.29 -8.04
C ALA A 86 16.18 -11.13 -7.68
N ILE A 87 16.50 -9.89 -8.10
CA ILE A 87 15.60 -8.73 -7.92
C ILE A 87 14.27 -8.94 -8.64
N LEU A 88 14.29 -9.38 -9.90
CA LEU A 88 13.07 -9.58 -10.69
C LEU A 88 12.16 -10.65 -10.08
N ARG A 89 12.73 -11.77 -9.61
CA ARG A 89 11.98 -12.81 -8.90
C ARG A 89 11.36 -12.27 -7.62
N ARG A 90 12.13 -11.49 -6.86
CA ARG A 90 11.64 -10.90 -5.62
C ARG A 90 10.50 -9.90 -5.86
N LEU A 91 10.59 -9.07 -6.89
CA LEU A 91 9.49 -8.17 -7.27
C LEU A 91 8.23 -8.92 -7.70
N ALA A 92 8.38 -10.06 -8.39
CA ALA A 92 7.25 -10.93 -8.74
C ALA A 92 6.58 -11.56 -7.50
N GLU A 93 7.36 -12.01 -6.51
CA GLU A 93 6.82 -12.48 -5.21
C GLU A 93 6.01 -11.38 -4.50
N LEU A 94 6.46 -10.14 -4.63
CA LEU A 94 5.80 -8.94 -4.09
C LEU A 94 4.61 -8.44 -4.93
N GLN A 95 4.14 -9.23 -5.90
CA GLN A 95 3.00 -8.90 -6.77
C GLN A 95 3.20 -7.67 -7.66
N TYR A 96 4.45 -7.23 -7.90
CA TYR A 96 4.70 -6.20 -8.90
C TYR A 96 4.56 -6.79 -10.31
N THR A 97 3.73 -6.16 -11.13
CA THR A 97 3.61 -6.49 -12.55
C THR A 97 4.65 -5.76 -13.35
N ARG A 98 5.35 -6.49 -14.22
CA ARG A 98 6.28 -5.90 -15.17
C ARG A 98 5.48 -5.19 -16.26
N ASN A 99 5.72 -3.89 -16.43
CA ASN A 99 5.16 -3.13 -17.54
C ASN A 99 6.26 -2.89 -18.59
N ASP A 100 6.16 -3.58 -19.72
CA ASP A 100 7.09 -3.43 -20.87
C ASP A 100 6.68 -2.26 -21.79
N SER A 101 5.48 -1.71 -21.61
CA SER A 101 4.97 -0.50 -22.25
C SER A 101 5.48 0.72 -21.48
N GLY A 102 6.24 1.59 -22.15
CA GLY A 102 7.07 2.63 -21.54
C GLY A 102 6.44 3.42 -20.37
N LEU A 103 7.25 3.60 -19.34
CA LEU A 103 7.01 4.52 -18.22
C LEU A 103 6.48 5.87 -18.72
N PRO A 104 5.30 6.36 -18.28
CA PRO A 104 5.01 7.78 -18.41
C PRO A 104 6.02 8.53 -17.56
N ALA A 105 6.92 9.27 -18.22
CA ALA A 105 7.97 10.06 -17.59
C ALA A 105 7.35 11.18 -16.72
N ARG A 106 6.97 10.87 -15.48
CA ARG A 106 6.69 11.87 -14.47
C ARG A 106 7.96 12.11 -13.66
N HIS A 107 8.71 13.12 -14.12
CA HIS A 107 9.61 13.97 -13.35
C HIS A 107 10.42 13.26 -12.24
N LEU A 108 11.63 12.80 -12.58
CA LEU A 108 12.72 12.86 -11.62
C LEU A 108 13.26 14.31 -11.63
N PRO A 109 13.28 15.04 -10.49
CA PRO A 109 14.01 16.29 -10.43
C PRO A 109 15.51 15.98 -10.63
N ARG A 110 16.14 16.72 -11.56
CA ARG A 110 17.60 16.70 -11.71
C ARG A 110 18.22 17.15 -10.38
N ALA A 111 18.91 16.25 -9.70
CA ALA A 111 19.86 16.62 -8.66
C ALA A 111 20.98 17.45 -9.32
N ARG A 112 21.22 18.64 -8.78
CA ARG A 112 22.50 19.35 -8.94
C ARG A 112 23.49 18.78 -7.94
#